data_AF-A0A3A8KSB6-F1
#
_entry.id   AF-A0A3A8KSB6-F1
#
_cell.length_a   1.000
_cell.length_b   1.000
_cell.length_c   1.000
_cell.angle_alpha   90.00
_cell.angle_beta   90.00
_cell.angle_gamma   90.00
#
_symmetry.space_group_name_H-M   'P 1'
#
loop_
_entity.id
_entity.type
_entity.pdbx_description
1 polymer ?
#
loop_
_entity_poly.entity_id
_entity_poly.type
_entity_poly.pdbx_seq_one_letter_code
_entity_poly.pdbx_strand_id
1 'polypeptide(L)'
;MFPPALLQEEGVVFLAAGEPAHPLAGGIASRAAGVVGLSNTFLAEGAPPRLHAELLAHLRTMFPGLPIVGYEHGEALDTWRSLGFESVGPLRVWLKQRG
;
A
#
# COMPACT_ATOMS: atom_id res chain seq x y z
N MET A 1 12.87 10.68 2.14
CA MET A 1 13.50 9.50 2.75
C MET A 1 12.85 9.30 4.11
N PHE A 2 12.42 8.09 4.45
CA PHE A 2 11.78 7.81 5.75
C PHE A 2 12.82 7.67 6.86
N PRO A 3 12.53 8.12 8.10
CA PRO A 3 13.45 7.95 9.22
C PRO A 3 13.54 6.48 9.63
N PRO A 4 14.72 5.96 10.04
CA PRO A 4 14.88 4.56 10.47
C PRO A 4 13.96 4.14 11.62
N ALA A 5 13.61 5.08 12.50
CA ALA A 5 12.69 4.84 13.62
C ALA A 5 11.32 4.31 13.16
N LEU A 6 10.90 4.61 11.92
CA LEU A 6 9.64 4.14 11.36
C LEU A 6 9.60 2.60 11.20
N LEU A 7 10.75 1.93 11.14
CA LEU A 7 10.82 0.46 11.11
C LEU A 7 10.47 -0.19 12.46
N GLN A 8 10.48 0.59 13.54
CA GLN A 8 10.15 0.13 14.89
C GLN A 8 8.75 0.59 15.33
N GLU A 9 8.06 1.36 14.50
CA GLU A 9 6.75 1.90 14.84
C GLU A 9 5.69 0.80 14.80
N GLU A 10 5.04 0.57 15.94
CA GLU A 10 4.02 -0.47 16.05
C GLU A 10 2.82 -0.13 15.14
N GLY A 11 2.53 -1.02 14.20
CA GLY A 11 1.45 -0.83 13.23
C GLY A 11 1.89 -0.24 11.90
N VAL A 12 3.18 0.04 11.69
CA VAL A 12 3.75 0.31 10.37
C VAL A 12 4.48 -0.93 9.86
N VAL A 13 4.15 -1.37 8.65
CA VAL A 13 4.72 -2.58 8.03
C VAL A 13 5.20 -2.26 6.62
N PHE A 14 6.46 -2.58 6.36
CA PHE A 14 7.07 -2.51 5.03
C PHE A 14 6.97 -3.87 4.36
N LEU A 15 6.45 -3.88 3.14
CA LEU A 15 6.24 -5.08 2.34
C LEU A 15 7.15 -5.05 1.13
N ALA A 16 7.77 -6.18 0.86
CA ALA A 16 8.52 -6.44 -0.35
C ALA A 16 8.28 -7.87 -0.80
N ALA A 17 8.04 -8.06 -2.09
CA ALA A 17 7.98 -9.36 -2.74
C ALA A 17 9.18 -9.50 -3.68
N GLY A 18 9.82 -10.67 -3.69
CA GLY A 18 11.05 -10.92 -4.45
C GLY A 18 12.30 -10.89 -3.57
N GLU A 19 13.46 -10.71 -4.19
CA GLU A 19 14.74 -10.70 -3.49
C GLU A 19 14.92 -9.41 -2.68
N PRO A 20 15.47 -9.46 -1.44
CA PRO A 20 15.63 -8.27 -0.60
C PRO A 20 16.39 -7.11 -1.25
N ALA A 21 17.36 -7.43 -2.10
CA ALA A 21 18.15 -6.43 -2.82
C ALA A 21 17.41 -5.83 -4.04
N HIS A 22 16.42 -6.55 -4.58
CA HIS A 22 15.71 -6.19 -5.82
C HIS A 22 14.24 -6.59 -5.71
N PRO A 23 13.45 -5.87 -4.90
CA PRO A 23 12.03 -6.18 -4.74
C PRO A 23 11.28 -5.95 -6.06
N LEU A 24 10.44 -6.92 -6.42
CA LEU A 24 9.59 -6.90 -7.61
C LEU A 24 8.25 -6.21 -7.35
N ALA A 25 7.80 -6.17 -6.10
CA ALA A 25 6.62 -5.44 -5.69
C ALA A 25 6.77 -5.02 -4.23
N GLY A 26 5.99 -4.04 -3.79
CA GLY A 26 5.99 -3.65 -2.41
C GLY A 26 4.97 -2.58 -2.07
N GLY A 27 5.00 -2.17 -0.82
CA GLY A 27 4.11 -1.16 -0.27
C GLY A 27 4.39 -0.94 1.20
N ILE A 28 3.77 0.09 1.75
CA ILE A 28 3.81 0.39 3.19
C ILE A 28 2.39 0.36 3.69
N ALA A 29 2.14 -0.43 4.74
CA ALA A 29 0.90 -0.40 5.48
C ALA A 29 1.09 0.34 6.80
N SER A 30 0.10 1.14 7.18
CA SER A 30 0.06 1.80 8.48
C SER A 30 -1.33 1.65 9.09
N ARG A 31 -1.39 1.14 10.32
CA ARG A 31 -2.63 0.99 11.08
C ARG A 31 -2.92 2.28 11.84
N ALA A 32 -4.05 2.92 11.55
CA ALA A 32 -4.49 4.10 12.26
C ALA A 32 -6.02 4.22 12.19
N ALA A 33 -6.64 4.80 13.21
CA ALA A 33 -8.08 5.12 13.23
C ALA A 33 -9.01 3.94 12.82
N GLY A 34 -8.67 2.72 13.22
CA GLY A 34 -9.47 1.52 12.94
C GLY A 34 -9.38 0.99 11.51
N VAL A 35 -8.45 1.50 10.70
CA VAL A 35 -8.20 1.04 9.32
C VAL A 35 -6.71 0.77 9.11
N VAL A 36 -6.38 0.13 7.98
CA VAL A 36 -5.01 -0.03 7.50
C VAL A 36 -4.85 0.78 6.22
N GLY A 37 -4.09 1.87 6.29
CA GLY A 37 -3.71 2.65 5.13
C GLY A 37 -2.61 1.93 4.36
N LEU A 38 -2.84 1.65 3.07
CA LEU A 38 -1.86 1.12 2.13
C LEU A 38 -1.38 2.26 1.22
N SER A 39 -0.07 2.50 1.21
CA SER A 39 0.57 3.54 0.42
C SER A 39 1.90 3.08 -0.16
N ASN A 40 2.50 3.94 -1.00
CA ASN A 40 3.82 3.69 -1.60
C ASN A 40 3.88 2.33 -2.32
N THR A 41 2.77 1.95 -2.94
CA THR A 41 2.67 0.66 -3.62
C THR A 41 3.41 0.73 -4.94
N PHE A 42 4.08 -0.36 -5.30
CA PHE A 42 4.77 -0.46 -6.58
C PHE A 42 4.79 -1.90 -7.09
N LEU A 43 4.94 -2.01 -8.40
CA LEU A 43 5.21 -3.24 -9.13
C LEU A 43 6.31 -2.92 -10.13
N ALA A 44 7.40 -3.67 -10.10
CA ALA A 44 8.51 -3.53 -11.04
C ALA A 44 8.06 -3.89 -12.46
N GLU A 45 8.70 -3.29 -13.46
CA GLU A 45 8.41 -3.60 -14.85
C GLU A 45 8.65 -5.09 -15.15
N GLY A 46 7.69 -5.73 -15.83
CA GLY A 46 7.72 -7.16 -16.12
C GLY A 46 7.40 -8.07 -14.92
N ALA A 47 7.18 -7.53 -13.72
CA ALA A 47 6.78 -8.34 -12.58
C ALA A 47 5.34 -8.88 -12.74
N PRO A 48 5.05 -10.08 -12.21
CA PRO A 48 3.72 -10.66 -12.33
C PRO A 48 2.64 -9.80 -11.64
N PRO A 49 1.53 -9.44 -12.31
CA PRO A 49 0.45 -8.64 -11.70
C PRO A 49 -0.16 -9.27 -10.44
N ARG A 50 -0.10 -10.61 -10.32
CA ARG A 50 -0.57 -11.35 -9.13
C ARG A 50 0.13 -10.92 -7.83
N LEU A 51 1.31 -10.30 -7.89
CA LEU A 51 2.03 -9.85 -6.70
C LEU A 51 1.24 -8.81 -5.89
N HIS A 52 0.37 -8.00 -6.52
CA HIS A 52 -0.55 -7.12 -5.78
C HIS A 52 -1.58 -7.91 -4.97
N ALA A 53 -2.12 -8.99 -5.54
CA ALA A 53 -3.07 -9.86 -4.83
C ALA A 53 -2.41 -10.60 -3.67
N GLU A 54 -1.17 -11.07 -3.86
CA GLU A 54 -0.38 -11.72 -2.81
C GLU A 54 -0.03 -10.74 -1.67
N LEU A 55 0.36 -9.51 -2.01
CA LEU A 55 0.59 -8.44 -1.04
C LEU A 55 -0.67 -8.15 -0.22
N LEU A 56 -1.82 -8.02 -0.90
CA LEU A 56 -3.11 -7.82 -0.24
C LEU A 56 -3.49 -8.99 0.67
N ALA A 57 -3.29 -10.23 0.22
CA ALA A 57 -3.53 -11.41 1.03
C ALA A 57 -2.67 -11.40 2.29
N HIS A 58 -1.38 -11.08 2.17
CA HIS A 58 -0.48 -10.99 3.30
C HIS A 58 -0.91 -9.89 4.30
N LEU A 59 -1.33 -8.73 3.82
CA LEU A 59 -1.88 -7.67 4.67
C LEU A 59 -3.11 -8.12 5.46
N ARG A 60 -4.02 -8.86 4.82
CA ARG A 60 -5.22 -9.38 5.50
C ARG A 60 -4.87 -10.37 6.61
N THR A 61 -3.74 -11.08 6.51
CA THR A 61 -3.26 -11.96 7.60
C THR A 61 -2.65 -11.19 8.75
N MET A 62 -1.92 -10.10 8.47
CA MET A 62 -1.29 -9.26 9.50
C MET A 62 -2.30 -8.37 10.23
N PHE A 63 -3.36 -7.95 9.54
CA PHE A 63 -4.38 -7.05 10.07
C PHE A 63 -5.78 -7.67 9.95
N PRO A 64 -6.04 -8.78 10.67
CA PRO A 64 -7.30 -9.51 10.53
C PRO A 64 -8.50 -8.64 10.92
N GLY A 65 -9.50 -8.61 10.05
CA GLY A 65 -10.77 -7.91 10.29
C GLY A 65 -10.74 -6.39 10.13
N LEU A 66 -9.58 -5.79 9.82
CA LEU A 66 -9.48 -4.36 9.56
C LEU A 66 -9.65 -4.06 8.06
N PRO A 67 -10.44 -3.04 7.70
CA PRO A 67 -10.51 -2.59 6.31
C PRO A 67 -9.17 -2.02 5.87
N ILE A 68 -8.79 -2.33 4.63
CA ILE A 68 -7.60 -1.79 3.98
C ILE A 68 -8.05 -0.67 3.06
N VAL A 69 -7.43 0.50 3.19
CA VAL A 69 -7.78 1.70 2.43
C VAL A 69 -6.55 2.25 1.72
N GLY A 70 -6.75 2.87 0.57
CA GLY A 70 -5.69 3.51 -0.22
C GLY A 70 -6.23 4.73 -0.94
N TYR A 71 -5.35 5.44 -1.65
CA TYR A 71 -5.67 6.68 -2.35
C TYR A 71 -5.13 6.75 -3.78
N GLU A 72 -4.88 5.59 -4.37
CA GLU A 72 -4.38 5.48 -5.75
C GLU A 72 -5.35 6.12 -6.76
N HIS A 73 -4.81 6.50 -7.92
CA HIS A 73 -5.55 7.13 -9.01
C HIS A 73 -5.14 6.54 -10.36
N GLY A 74 -5.96 6.76 -11.40
CA GLY A 74 -5.68 6.25 -12.75
C GLY A 74 -5.57 4.73 -12.81
N GLU A 75 -4.63 4.22 -13.61
CA GLU A 75 -4.44 2.77 -13.84
C GLU A 75 -4.11 1.99 -12.56
N ALA A 76 -3.41 2.62 -11.61
CA ALA A 76 -3.13 2.00 -10.32
C ALA A 76 -4.43 1.75 -9.54
N LEU A 77 -5.41 2.66 -9.60
CA LEU A 77 -6.72 2.47 -8.97
C LEU A 77 -7.49 1.31 -9.62
N ASP A 78 -7.40 1.15 -10.94
CA ASP A 78 -8.07 0.05 -11.65
C ASP A 78 -7.52 -1.31 -11.22
N THR A 79 -6.21 -1.39 -10.95
CA THR A 79 -5.58 -2.59 -10.38
C THR A 79 -6.20 -2.95 -9.03
N TRP A 80 -6.30 -2.00 -8.09
CA TRP A 80 -6.90 -2.27 -6.78
C TRP A 80 -8.39 -2.59 -6.85
N ARG A 81 -9.13 -1.94 -7.76
CA ARG A 81 -10.54 -2.26 -8.01
C ARG A 81 -10.72 -3.69 -8.52
N SER A 82 -9.84 -4.18 -9.39
CA SER A 82 -9.87 -5.57 -9.86
C SER A 82 -9.65 -6.60 -8.73
N LEU A 83 -9.05 -6.16 -7.62
CA LEU A 83 -8.84 -6.96 -6.41
C LEU A 83 -9.95 -6.77 -5.36
N GLY A 84 -11.04 -6.10 -5.71
CA GLY A 84 -12.21 -5.93 -4.85
C GLY A 84 -12.23 -4.66 -4.01
N PHE A 85 -11.33 -3.69 -4.25
CA PHE A 85 -11.46 -2.37 -3.63
C PHE A 85 -12.63 -1.59 -4.23
N GLU A 86 -13.36 -0.91 -3.36
CA GLU A 86 -14.46 -0.02 -3.74
C GLU A 86 -14.11 1.44 -3.44
N SER A 87 -14.71 2.37 -4.18
CA SER A 87 -14.53 3.79 -3.91
C SER A 87 -15.42 4.22 -2.74
N VAL A 88 -14.81 4.78 -1.70
CA VAL A 88 -15.51 5.27 -0.50
C VAL A 88 -15.80 6.77 -0.54
N GLY A 89 -15.40 7.46 -1.62
CA GLY A 89 -15.58 8.91 -1.79
C GLY A 89 -14.31 9.62 -2.27
N PRO A 90 -14.41 10.94 -2.54
CA PRO A 90 -13.28 11.73 -3.01
C PRO A 90 -12.25 12.00 -1.90
N LEU A 91 -10.95 11.94 -2.24
CA LEU A 91 -9.86 12.40 -1.38
C LEU A 91 -9.47 13.84 -1.73
N ARG A 92 -9.33 14.70 -0.72
CA ARG A 92 -8.78 16.05 -0.88
C ARG A 92 -7.31 16.07 -0.46
N VAL A 93 -6.42 16.35 -1.40
CA VAL A 93 -4.98 16.51 -1.16
C VAL A 93 -4.60 17.99 -1.25
N TRP A 94 -3.96 18.50 -0.20
CA TRP A 94 -3.46 19.88 -0.16
C TRP A 94 -2.00 19.90 -0.60
N LEU A 95 -1.71 20.64 -1.66
CA LEU A 95 -0.35 20.82 -2.16
C LEU A 95 0.19 22.17 -1.67
N LYS A 96 1.29 22.12 -0.93
CA LYS A 96 2.05 23.33 -0.62
C LYS A 96 2.72 23.81 -1.91
N GLN A 97 2.34 24.99 -2.40
CA GLN A 97 3.06 25.66 -3.47
C GLN A 97 4.45 26.04 -2.98
N ARG A 98 5.48 25.84 -3.81
CA ARG A 98 6.79 26.43 -3.55
C ARG A 98 6.66 27.94 -3.73
N GLY A 99 6.98 28.70 -2.69
CA GLY A 99 7.24 30.14 -2.80
C GLY A 99 8.65 30.39 -3.29
#